data_AF-A0A376FD88-F1
#
_entry.id   AF-A0A376FD88-F1
#
_cell.length_a   1.000
_cell.length_b   1.000
_cell.length_c   1.000
_cell.angle_alpha   90.00
_cell.angle_beta   90.00
_cell.angle_gamma   90.00
#
_symmetry.space_group_name_H-M   'P 1'
#
loop_
_entity.id
_entity.type
_entity.pdbx_description
1 polymer ?
#
loop_
_entity_poly.entity_id
_entity_poly.type
_entity_poly.pdbx_seq_one_letter_code
_entity_poly.pdbx_strand_id
1 'polypeptide(L)'
;MAWGYEVHMPMTCFYELPDAGKEAIVFTQFVVREDAQLLYGFNNKQERTLFRELIKTNGVGPKLALAILSGMFGTTVCECR
;
A
#
# COMPACT_ATOMS: atom_id res chain seq x y z
N MET A 1 -18.19 -13.94 16.62
CA MET A 1 -16.75 -13.62 16.64
C MET A 1 -16.44 -12.88 15.35
N ALA A 2 -16.10 -11.60 15.42
CA ALA A 2 -15.62 -10.85 14.27
C ALA A 2 -14.08 -10.85 14.31
N TRP A 3 -13.45 -11.22 13.19
CA TRP A 3 -12.00 -11.15 13.05
C TRP A 3 -11.68 -9.83 12.35
N GLY A 4 -10.83 -9.02 12.96
CA GLY A 4 -10.35 -7.76 12.39
C GLY A 4 -8.93 -7.91 11.89
N TYR A 5 -8.68 -7.49 10.65
CA TYR A 5 -7.33 -7.41 10.09
C TYR A 5 -6.87 -5.96 10.12
N GLU A 6 -5.65 -5.73 10.62
CA GLU A 6 -4.98 -4.44 10.48
C GLU A 6 -4.33 -4.38 9.08
N VAL A 7 -4.69 -3.36 8.31
CA VAL A 7 -4.19 -3.18 6.94
C VAL A 7 -3.62 -1.77 6.82
N HIS A 8 -2.34 -1.67 6.47
CA HIS A 8 -1.69 -0.39 6.19
C HIS A 8 -1.94 0.03 4.75
N MET A 9 -2.49 1.20 4.53
CA MET A 9 -2.80 1.70 3.18
C MET A 9 -2.07 3.02 2.90
N PRO A 10 -1.70 3.30 1.64
CA PRO A 10 -1.32 4.64 1.23
C PRO A 10 -2.45 5.64 1.51
N MET A 11 -2.10 6.88 1.83
CA MET A 11 -3.10 7.91 2.13
C MET A 11 -4.06 8.15 0.95
N THR A 12 -3.54 8.09 -0.27
CA THR A 12 -4.34 8.25 -1.50
C THR A 12 -5.42 7.18 -1.62
N CYS A 13 -5.06 5.92 -1.36
CA CYS A 13 -6.01 4.81 -1.37
C CYS A 13 -7.02 4.93 -0.21
N PHE A 14 -6.58 5.42 0.95
CA PHE A 14 -7.44 5.57 2.12
C PHE A 14 -8.59 6.55 1.87
N TYR A 15 -8.36 7.64 1.12
CA TYR A 15 -9.40 8.63 0.83
C TYR A 15 -10.52 8.13 -0.10
N GLU A 16 -10.27 7.09 -0.88
CA GLU A 16 -11.26 6.51 -1.78
C GLU A 16 -12.06 5.36 -1.14
N LEU A 17 -11.73 4.98 0.11
CA LEU A 17 -12.48 3.96 0.82
C LEU A 17 -13.92 4.42 1.09
N PRO A 18 -14.88 3.48 1.08
CA PRO A 18 -16.24 3.79 1.46
C PRO A 18 -16.35 4.10 2.96
N ASP A 19 -17.46 4.72 3.36
CA ASP A 19 -17.73 5.02 4.76
C ASP A 19 -17.64 3.78 5.65
N ALA A 20 -17.24 4.00 6.91
CA ALA A 20 -17.16 2.94 7.90
C ALA A 20 -18.48 2.14 7.99
N GLY A 21 -18.36 0.81 8.00
CA GLY A 21 -19.50 -0.11 8.04
C GLY A 21 -20.03 -0.54 6.67
N LYS A 22 -19.51 0.01 5.57
CA LYS A 22 -19.78 -0.48 4.22
C LYS A 22 -18.76 -1.53 3.79
N GLU A 23 -19.16 -2.38 2.86
CA GLU A 23 -18.27 -3.37 2.26
C GLU A 23 -17.21 -2.68 1.39
N ALA A 24 -15.95 -3.08 1.57
CA ALA A 24 -14.82 -2.59 0.80
C ALA A 24 -13.99 -3.77 0.29
N ILE A 25 -13.52 -3.66 -0.94
CA ILE A 25 -12.61 -4.64 -1.54
C ILE A 25 -11.25 -3.96 -1.68
N VAL A 26 -10.24 -4.54 -1.05
CA VAL A 26 -8.85 -4.06 -1.14
C VAL A 26 -7.93 -5.18 -1.61
N PHE A 27 -6.98 -4.83 -2.46
CA PHE A 27 -5.90 -5.71 -2.86
C PHE A 27 -4.80 -5.65 -1.82
N THR A 28 -4.45 -6.80 -1.25
CA THR A 28 -3.44 -6.86 -0.20
C THR A 28 -2.10 -7.40 -0.71
N GLN A 29 -1.02 -6.90 -0.12
CA GLN A 29 0.33 -7.44 -0.20
C GLN A 29 0.73 -7.87 1.22
N PHE A 30 0.97 -9.17 1.38
CA PHE A 30 1.42 -9.74 2.64
C PHE A 30 2.95 -9.70 2.73
N VAL A 31 3.47 -9.10 3.79
CA VAL A 31 4.90 -8.96 4.06
C VAL A 31 5.21 -9.67 5.36
N VAL A 32 5.96 -10.76 5.25
CA VAL A 32 6.43 -11.55 6.39
C VAL A 32 7.86 -11.14 6.70
N ARG A 33 8.07 -10.75 7.96
CA ARG A 33 9.37 -10.50 8.56
C ARG A 33 9.57 -11.48 9.71
N GLU A 34 10.79 -11.56 10.22
CA GLU A 34 11.11 -12.41 11.37
C GLU A 34 10.35 -11.99 12.63
N ASP A 35 10.05 -10.70 12.77
CA ASP A 35 9.45 -10.08 13.95
C ASP A 35 7.98 -9.66 13.77
N ALA A 36 7.47 -9.64 12.52
CA ALA A 36 6.16 -9.09 12.22
C ALA A 36 5.52 -9.67 10.95
N GLN A 37 4.19 -9.74 10.96
CA GLN A 37 3.36 -10.04 9.80
C GLN A 37 2.53 -8.80 9.47
N LEU A 38 2.79 -8.19 8.32
CA LEU A 38 2.18 -6.92 7.93
C LEU A 38 1.35 -7.09 6.66
N LEU A 39 0.14 -6.53 6.68
CA LEU A 39 -0.73 -6.43 5.52
C LEU A 39 -0.71 -5.01 4.99
N TYR A 40 -0.39 -4.86 3.71
CA TYR A 40 -0.48 -3.59 2.99
C TYR A 40 -1.64 -3.65 2.01
N GLY A 41 -2.53 -2.66 2.02
CA GLY A 41 -3.75 -2.62 1.21
C GLY A 41 -3.71 -1.52 0.14
N PHE A 42 -4.35 -1.81 -0.99
CA PHE A 42 -4.44 -0.94 -2.16
C PHE A 42 -5.84 -1.06 -2.78
N ASN A 43 -6.33 0.00 -3.42
CA ASN A 43 -7.63 -0.06 -4.09
C ASN A 43 -7.52 -0.74 -5.45
N ASN A 44 -6.35 -0.63 -6.08
CA ASN A 44 -6.11 -1.11 -7.44
C ASN A 44 -4.96 -2.15 -7.49
N LYS A 45 -5.04 -3.08 -8.44
CA LYS A 45 -3.98 -4.09 -8.67
C LYS A 45 -2.67 -3.44 -9.14
N GLN A 46 -2.76 -2.32 -9.85
CA GLN A 46 -1.64 -1.56 -10.39
C GLN A 46 -0.80 -0.97 -9.26
N GLU A 47 -1.44 -0.36 -8.26
CA GLU A 47 -0.80 0.18 -7.06
C GLU A 47 -0.06 -0.90 -6.27
N ARG A 48 -0.73 -2.05 -6.06
CA ARG A 48 -0.09 -3.21 -5.43
C ARG A 48 1.14 -3.68 -6.21
N THR A 49 1.05 -3.68 -7.54
CA THR A 49 2.16 -4.10 -8.41
C THR A 49 3.32 -3.12 -8.29
N LEU A 50 3.05 -1.81 -8.33
CA LEU A 50 4.05 -0.77 -8.14
C LEU A 50 4.70 -0.86 -6.76
N PHE A 51 3.91 -1.05 -5.69
CA PHE A 51 4.44 -1.30 -4.35
C PHE A 51 5.37 -2.51 -4.33
N ARG A 52 4.99 -3.60 -4.99
CA ARG A 52 5.79 -4.83 -5.06
C ARG A 52 7.12 -4.61 -5.79
N GLU A 53 7.13 -3.80 -6.85
CA GLU A 53 8.39 -3.45 -7.53
C GLU A 53 9.25 -2.50 -6.68
N LEU A 54 8.64 -1.56 -5.96
CA LEU A 54 9.35 -0.67 -5.04
C LEU A 54 9.99 -1.40 -3.86
N ILE A 55 9.36 -2.44 -3.30
CA ILE A 55 10.00 -3.19 -2.18
C ILE A 55 11.09 -4.16 -2.64
N LYS A 56 11.18 -4.44 -3.95
CA LYS A 56 12.25 -5.29 -4.51
C LYS A 56 13.55 -4.52 -4.73
N THR A 57 13.49 -3.20 -4.88
CA THR A 57 14.70 -2.38 -5.05
C THR A 57 15.51 -2.34 -3.75
N ASN A 58 16.82 -2.52 -3.87
CA ASN A 58 17.73 -2.51 -2.73
C ASN A 58 17.64 -1.18 -1.98
N GLY A 59 17.38 -1.25 -0.67
CA GLY A 59 17.29 -0.08 0.20
C GLY A 59 15.90 0.53 0.34
N VAL A 60 14.88 0.06 -0.40
CA VAL A 60 13.50 0.55 -0.27
C VAL A 60 12.67 -0.43 0.57
N GLY A 61 12.42 -0.04 1.82
CA GLY A 61 11.53 -0.79 2.71
C GLY A 61 10.04 -0.50 2.44
N PRO A 62 9.11 -1.36 2.91
CA PRO A 62 7.67 -1.18 2.71
C PRO A 62 7.11 0.11 3.31
N LYS A 63 7.67 0.62 4.43
CA LYS A 63 7.30 1.94 4.96
C LYS A 63 7.66 3.08 3.99
N LEU A 64 8.86 3.00 3.38
CA LEU A 64 9.30 3.99 2.40
C LEU A 64 8.48 3.87 1.12
N ALA A 65 8.21 2.67 0.65
CA ALA A 65 7.34 2.44 -0.51
C ALA A 65 5.92 3.01 -0.31
N LEU A 66 5.33 2.88 0.90
CA LEU A 66 4.06 3.54 1.24
C LEU A 66 4.15 5.06 1.18
N ALA A 67 5.22 5.64 1.72
CA ALA A 67 5.43 7.10 1.70
C ALA A 67 5.60 7.61 0.25
N ILE A 68 6.36 6.87 -0.57
CA ILE A 68 6.54 7.15 -1.99
C ILE A 68 5.20 7.12 -2.71
N LEU A 69 4.38 6.07 -2.54
CA LEU A 69 3.05 6.00 -3.16
C LEU A 69 2.14 7.12 -2.68
N SER A 70 2.17 7.46 -1.40
CA SER A 70 1.36 8.56 -0.85
C SER A 70 1.77 9.93 -1.41
N GLY A 71 3.05 10.13 -1.75
CA GLY A 71 3.56 11.38 -2.35
C GLY A 71 3.47 11.42 -3.88
N MET A 72 3.63 10.29 -4.57
CA MET A 72 3.71 10.22 -6.04
C MET A 72 2.37 10.45 -6.74
N PHE A 73 1.24 10.09 -6.13
CA PHE A 73 -0.08 10.43 -6.70
C PHE A 73 -0.40 11.94 -6.62
N GLY A 74 0.48 12.73 -5.99
CA GLY A 74 0.38 14.20 -5.97
C GLY A 74 1.01 14.90 -7.17
N THR A 75 2.13 14.42 -7.73
CA THR A 75 2.75 14.96 -8.96
C THR A 75 3.95 14.10 -9.37
N THR A 76 3.98 13.73 -10.65
CA THR A 76 5.17 13.50 -11.50
C THR A 76 6.36 12.78 -10.85
N VAL A 77 6.50 11.47 -11.12
CA VAL A 77 7.86 10.89 -11.18
C VAL A 77 8.53 11.50 -12.40
N CYS A 78 9.47 12.41 -12.15
CA CYS A 78 10.37 12.92 -13.17
C CYS A 78 11.13 11.73 -13.78
N GLU A 79 10.78 11.40 -15.02
CA GLU A 79 11.72 10.83 -15.98
C GLU A 79 12.89 11.82 -16.11
N CYS A 80 13.96 11.62 -15.34
CA CYS A 80 15.27 12.10 -15.76
C CYS A 80 15.80 11.09 -16.79
N ARG A 81 15.54 11.39 -18.06
CA ARG A 81 16.36 10.91 -19.17
C ARG A 81 17.68 11.68 -19.21
#